data_AF-A0A1V8T0Z2-F1
#
_entry.id   AF-A0A1V8T0Z2-F1
#
_cell.length_a   1.000
_cell.length_b   1.000
_cell.length_c   1.000
_cell.angle_alpha   90.00
_cell.angle_beta   90.00
_cell.angle_gamma   90.00
#
_symmetry.space_group_name_H-M   'P 1'
#
loop_
_entity.id
_entity.type
_entity.pdbx_description
1 polymer ?
#
loop_
_entity_poly.entity_id
_entity_poly.type
_entity_poly.pdbx_seq_one_letter_code
_entity_poly.pdbx_strand_id
1 'polypeptide(L)'
;MPRKETQFTSEESPRHSTVQGVADRTLDVPHDIQAGLSPVATTSFCRQDGHEDDEDLSAVPTRLWVGIALRVCETQAVQVGLVWHDGTSSVDFAIHTVDLSHNEHGAAVRGLPIDGRTNALEEFLADTLETIARDNACKFVGAGIAPEVIRACFNLPSRLWNELDILPVALDRDSNSGDVDEIADLMARKCVL
;
A
#
# COMPACT_ATOMS: atom_id res chain seq x y z
N MET A 1 -36.39 27.55 47.77
CA MET A 1 -36.25 29.00 47.48
C MET A 1 -35.38 29.63 48.56
N PRO A 2 -34.37 30.47 48.29
CA PRO A 2 -33.91 31.00 47.00
C PRO A 2 -32.44 30.65 46.64
N ARG A 3 -32.16 30.84 45.36
CA ARG A 3 -30.86 30.88 44.66
C ARG A 3 -30.01 32.07 45.11
N LYS A 4 -28.69 31.94 45.01
CA LYS A 4 -27.79 33.04 44.64
C LYS A 4 -26.80 32.57 43.58
N GLU A 5 -26.84 33.27 42.44
CA GLU A 5 -25.93 33.20 41.30
C GLU A 5 -24.69 34.09 41.54
N THR A 6 -23.55 33.70 40.95
CA THR A 6 -22.44 34.53 40.40
C THR A 6 -21.31 33.55 40.03
N GLN A 7 -20.56 33.61 38.94
CA GLN A 7 -20.53 34.48 37.76
C GLN A 7 -19.69 33.76 36.68
N PHE A 8 -20.04 33.96 35.41
CA PHE A 8 -19.36 33.49 34.21
C PHE A 8 -18.17 34.42 33.93
N THR A 9 -17.00 33.89 33.58
CA THR A 9 -15.98 34.63 32.82
C THR A 9 -15.45 33.74 31.70
N SER A 10 -15.60 34.26 30.49
CA SER A 10 -15.15 33.72 29.22
C SER A 10 -13.72 34.20 28.95
N GLU A 11 -12.85 33.33 28.46
CA GLU A 11 -11.64 33.67 27.68
C GLU A 11 -11.58 32.64 26.54
N GLU A 12 -12.07 32.97 25.36
CA GLU A 12 -11.42 33.67 24.23
C GLU A 12 -10.38 32.80 23.49
N SER A 13 -10.73 32.51 22.24
CA SER A 13 -10.02 31.73 21.23
C SER A 13 -8.95 32.55 20.52
N PRO A 14 -7.94 31.92 19.90
CA PRO A 14 -7.41 32.46 18.66
C PRO A 14 -7.44 31.43 17.52
N ARG A 15 -8.40 31.67 16.62
CA ARG A 15 -8.31 31.83 15.15
C ARG A 15 -7.29 30.97 14.37
N HIS A 16 -7.91 30.12 13.54
CA HIS A 16 -7.55 29.76 12.17
C HIS A 16 -6.50 30.65 11.48
N SER A 17 -5.44 29.99 11.02
CA SER A 17 -4.63 30.42 9.87
C SER A 17 -4.94 29.45 8.72
N THR A 18 -5.71 29.94 7.75
CA THR A 18 -5.84 29.36 6.42
C THR A 18 -4.48 29.43 5.73
N VAL A 19 -3.93 28.28 5.33
CA VAL A 19 -2.89 28.23 4.31
C VAL A 19 -3.47 27.54 3.07
N GLN A 20 -3.41 28.31 2.00
CA GLN A 20 -3.81 28.04 0.64
C GLN A 20 -3.18 26.75 0.10
N GLY A 21 -3.97 25.98 -0.64
CA GLY A 21 -3.63 24.62 -1.06
C GLY A 21 -2.55 24.50 -2.12
N VAL A 22 -2.02 23.28 -2.26
CA VAL A 22 -1.18 22.85 -3.39
C VAL A 22 -1.39 21.34 -3.63
N ALA A 23 -1.91 21.08 -4.83
CA ALA A 23 -1.82 19.90 -5.70
C ALA A 23 -2.12 18.49 -5.16
N ASP A 24 -3.37 18.08 -5.36
CA ASP A 24 -3.72 16.69 -5.69
C ASP A 24 -2.97 16.33 -6.99
N ARG A 25 -1.97 15.47 -6.90
CA ARG A 25 -1.19 15.00 -8.06
C ARG A 25 -1.54 13.55 -8.31
N THR A 26 -2.49 13.35 -9.22
CA THR A 26 -2.61 12.09 -9.95
C THR A 26 -1.28 11.86 -10.68
N LEU A 27 -0.59 10.77 -10.34
CA LEU A 27 0.53 10.30 -11.16
C LEU A 27 -0.07 9.79 -12.47
N ASP A 28 0.01 10.58 -13.53
CA ASP A 28 -0.17 10.10 -14.90
C ASP A 28 0.97 9.12 -15.18
N VAL A 29 0.65 7.83 -15.16
CA VAL A 29 1.54 6.75 -15.57
C VAL A 29 1.42 6.64 -17.10
N PRO A 30 2.43 7.01 -17.90
CA PRO A 30 2.42 6.69 -19.32
C PRO A 30 2.69 5.19 -19.47
N HIS A 31 1.64 4.44 -19.78
CA HIS A 31 1.65 3.00 -20.00
C HIS A 31 2.31 2.64 -21.33
N ASP A 32 3.23 1.67 -21.26
CA ASP A 32 3.45 0.70 -22.33
C ASP A 32 3.67 -0.69 -21.68
N ILE A 33 2.63 -1.18 -21.00
CA ILE A 33 2.56 -2.58 -20.52
C ILE A 33 1.40 -3.25 -21.25
N GLN A 34 1.73 -4.03 -22.29
CA GLN A 34 0.79 -4.96 -22.88
C GLN A 34 0.74 -6.25 -22.05
N ALA A 35 -0.16 -6.28 -21.06
CA ALA A 35 -0.77 -7.50 -20.53
C ALA A 35 -2.03 -7.17 -19.68
N GLY A 36 -3.19 -7.08 -20.34
CA GLY A 36 -4.51 -7.50 -19.80
C GLY A 36 -5.13 -6.86 -18.55
N LEU A 37 -4.48 -5.95 -17.82
CA LEU A 37 -5.05 -5.30 -16.62
C LEU A 37 -4.94 -3.77 -16.73
N SER A 38 -6.07 -3.06 -16.55
CA SER A 38 -6.10 -1.59 -16.48
C SER A 38 -6.24 -1.17 -15.02
N PRO A 39 -5.27 -0.45 -14.42
CA PRO A 39 -5.49 0.21 -13.14
C PRO A 39 -6.53 1.32 -13.32
N VAL A 40 -7.57 1.33 -12.48
CA VAL A 40 -8.71 2.26 -12.62
C VAL A 40 -8.58 3.48 -11.70
N ALA A 41 -7.82 3.37 -10.60
CA ALA A 41 -7.46 4.50 -9.75
C ALA A 41 -6.28 4.12 -8.82
N THR A 42 -5.32 5.03 -8.69
CA THR A 42 -4.20 4.94 -7.73
C THR A 42 -4.26 6.17 -6.83
N THR A 43 -4.33 5.95 -5.52
CA THR A 43 -4.17 7.01 -4.51
C THR A 43 -2.91 6.75 -3.71
N SER A 44 -1.98 7.70 -3.71
CA SER A 44 -0.69 7.65 -3.00
C SER A 44 -0.42 9.00 -2.32
N PHE A 45 0.16 9.01 -1.12
CA PHE A 45 0.48 10.25 -0.39
C PHE A 45 1.94 10.26 0.09
N CYS A 46 2.84 10.75 -0.76
CA CYS A 46 4.27 10.79 -0.46
C CYS A 46 4.66 11.95 0.46
N ARG A 47 5.26 11.65 1.62
CA ARG A 47 5.97 12.63 2.45
C ARG A 47 7.39 12.83 1.91
N GLN A 48 7.73 14.06 1.54
CA GLN A 48 9.08 14.44 1.15
C GLN A 48 9.89 14.79 2.40
N ASP A 49 10.89 13.98 2.74
CA ASP A 49 11.95 14.40 3.65
C ASP A 49 13.16 14.88 2.84
N GLY A 50 13.50 16.16 2.99
CA GLY A 50 14.68 16.75 2.37
C GLY A 50 15.94 16.34 3.14
N HIS A 51 16.88 15.68 2.46
CA HIS A 51 18.21 15.39 3.00
C HIS A 51 19.24 16.27 2.27
N GLU A 52 20.01 17.04 3.03
CA GLU A 52 21.09 17.90 2.52
C GLU A 52 22.32 17.03 2.18
N ASP A 53 22.93 17.33 1.02
CA ASP A 53 23.96 16.52 0.37
C ASP A 53 25.29 16.46 1.16
N ASP A 54 25.83 15.25 1.33
CA ASP A 54 27.24 15.02 1.64
C ASP A 54 27.81 13.99 0.63
N GLU A 55 28.95 14.35 0.03
CA GLU A 55 29.58 13.72 -1.14
C GLU A 55 30.02 12.24 -0.95
N ASP A 56 29.78 11.45 -2.00
CA ASP A 56 30.60 10.30 -2.46
C ASP A 56 30.72 9.04 -1.57
N LEU A 57 29.58 8.57 -1.06
CA LEU A 57 29.36 7.14 -0.89
C LEU A 57 28.37 6.71 -1.98
N SER A 58 28.69 5.68 -2.77
CA SER A 58 27.71 4.93 -3.56
C SER A 58 26.48 4.71 -2.68
N ALA A 59 25.45 5.53 -2.86
CA ALA A 59 24.41 5.70 -1.84
C ALA A 59 23.76 4.36 -1.60
N VAL A 60 23.96 3.81 -0.40
CA VAL A 60 23.36 2.53 -0.03
C VAL A 60 21.84 2.77 -0.01
N PRO A 61 21.06 2.04 -0.83
CA PRO A 61 19.63 2.29 -0.91
C PRO A 61 19.00 2.09 0.47
N THR A 62 18.08 2.98 0.84
CA THR A 62 17.36 2.88 2.11
C THR A 62 16.63 1.55 2.17
N ARG A 63 16.82 0.79 3.25
CA ARG A 63 16.14 -0.48 3.44
C ARG A 63 14.77 -0.25 4.03
N LEU A 64 13.75 -0.80 3.37
CA LEU A 64 12.37 -0.74 3.81
C LEU A 64 11.79 -2.14 3.88
N TRP A 65 10.69 -2.30 4.60
CA TRP A 65 9.84 -3.47 4.45
C TRP A 65 8.45 -3.02 4.03
N VAL A 66 7.74 -3.93 3.38
CA VAL A 66 6.42 -3.67 2.82
C VAL A 66 5.40 -4.64 3.40
N GLY A 67 4.22 -4.17 3.71
CA GLY A 67 3.05 -4.99 3.98
C GLY A 67 2.14 -5.00 2.76
N ILE A 68 1.67 -6.20 2.41
CA ILE A 68 0.83 -6.44 1.24
C ILE A 68 -0.50 -7.02 1.73
N ALA A 69 -1.59 -6.36 1.36
CA ALA A 69 -2.94 -6.80 1.67
C ALA A 69 -3.85 -6.75 0.46
N LEU A 70 -4.90 -7.57 0.50
CA LEU A 70 -5.85 -7.72 -0.60
C LEU A 70 -7.28 -7.80 -0.06
N ARG A 71 -8.18 -7.09 -0.72
CA ARG A 71 -9.62 -7.12 -0.46
C ARG A 71 -10.37 -7.32 -1.77
N VAL A 72 -11.23 -8.33 -1.81
CA VAL A 72 -12.13 -8.55 -2.96
C VAL A 72 -13.32 -7.59 -2.84
N CYS A 73 -13.59 -6.84 -3.90
CA CYS A 73 -14.74 -5.93 -4.00
C CYS A 73 -15.96 -6.65 -4.62
N GLU A 74 -17.15 -6.04 -4.51
CA GLU A 74 -18.40 -6.64 -5.00
C GLU A 74 -18.46 -6.78 -6.54
N THR A 75 -17.68 -5.98 -7.29
CA THR A 75 -17.79 -5.79 -8.74
C THR A 75 -16.69 -6.47 -9.56
N GLN A 76 -16.24 -7.68 -9.21
CA GLN A 76 -15.08 -8.37 -9.86
C GLN A 76 -13.75 -7.58 -9.81
N ALA A 77 -13.70 -6.51 -9.02
CA ALA A 77 -12.47 -5.78 -8.76
C ALA A 77 -11.83 -6.29 -7.46
N VAL A 78 -10.53 -6.09 -7.37
CA VAL A 78 -9.74 -6.37 -6.18
C VAL A 78 -8.98 -5.11 -5.80
N GLN A 79 -9.06 -4.76 -4.52
CA GLN A 79 -8.26 -3.70 -3.96
C GLN A 79 -6.99 -4.30 -3.35
N VAL A 80 -5.85 -3.73 -3.69
CA VAL A 80 -4.54 -4.07 -3.15
C VAL A 80 -4.05 -2.88 -2.34
N GLY A 81 -3.61 -3.16 -1.12
CA GLY A 81 -2.94 -2.19 -0.25
C GLY A 81 -1.47 -2.56 -0.11
N LEU A 82 -0.61 -1.57 -0.30
CA LEU A 82 0.82 -1.64 -0.06
C LEU A 82 1.16 -0.55 0.96
N VAL A 83 1.83 -0.90 2.04
CA VAL A 83 2.33 0.05 3.04
C VAL A 83 3.78 -0.29 3.32
N TRP A 84 4.69 0.68 3.33
CA TRP A 84 6.09 0.41 3.67
C TRP A 84 6.60 1.28 4.81
N HIS A 85 7.51 0.71 5.59
CA HIS A 85 8.11 1.37 6.75
C HIS A 85 9.64 1.22 6.74
N ASP A 86 10.31 2.04 7.54
CA ASP A 86 11.75 2.02 7.80
C ASP A 86 12.18 1.10 8.97
N GLY A 87 11.20 0.49 9.64
CA GLY A 87 11.37 -0.36 10.82
C GLY A 87 10.87 0.29 12.11
N THR A 88 10.60 1.60 12.10
CA THR A 88 10.05 2.36 13.23
C THR A 88 8.67 2.89 12.93
N SER A 89 8.44 3.40 11.72
CA SER A 89 7.18 4.04 11.34
C SER A 89 6.87 3.85 9.87
N SER A 90 5.58 3.80 9.54
CA SER A 90 5.10 3.73 8.16
C SER A 90 5.48 5.02 7.42
N VAL A 91 6.21 4.86 6.33
CA VAL A 91 6.78 5.94 5.53
C VAL A 91 5.74 6.44 4.53
N ASP A 92 5.14 5.52 3.77
CA ASP A 92 4.12 5.81 2.76
C ASP A 92 3.33 4.53 2.41
N PHE A 93 2.28 4.70 1.60
CA PHE A 93 1.37 3.65 1.17
C PHE A 93 0.85 3.91 -0.26
N ALA A 94 0.41 2.82 -0.90
CA ALA A 94 -0.30 2.85 -2.16
C ALA A 94 -1.50 1.92 -2.11
N ILE A 95 -2.62 2.38 -2.65
CA ILE A 95 -3.82 1.57 -2.83
C ILE A 95 -4.14 1.51 -4.33
N HIS A 96 -4.29 0.29 -4.84
CA HIS A 96 -4.64 0.04 -6.23
C HIS A 96 -5.95 -0.72 -6.31
N THR A 97 -6.86 -0.29 -7.17
CA THR A 97 -8.04 -1.08 -7.55
C THR A 97 -7.80 -1.69 -8.92
N VAL A 98 -7.74 -3.02 -8.96
CA VAL A 98 -7.52 -3.81 -10.18
C VAL A 98 -8.84 -4.46 -10.59
N ASP A 99 -9.31 -4.16 -11.80
CA ASP A 99 -10.48 -4.80 -12.37
C ASP A 99 -10.09 -6.14 -13.04
N LEU A 100 -10.75 -7.23 -12.63
CA LEU A 100 -10.51 -8.58 -13.17
C LEU A 100 -11.51 -8.99 -14.26
N SER A 101 -12.41 -8.09 -14.68
CA SER A 101 -13.50 -8.37 -15.63
C SER A 101 -13.07 -8.40 -17.11
N HIS A 102 -11.93 -7.81 -17.46
CA HIS A 102 -11.50 -7.61 -18.85
C HIS A 102 -10.78 -8.80 -19.52
N ASN A 103 -10.69 -9.96 -18.88
CA ASN A 103 -10.16 -11.17 -19.52
C ASN A 103 -11.30 -12.14 -19.87
N GLU A 104 -11.46 -12.42 -21.16
CA GLU A 104 -12.62 -13.02 -21.85
C GLU A 104 -12.94 -14.50 -21.50
N HIS A 105 -12.43 -15.04 -20.39
CA HIS A 105 -12.70 -16.42 -19.98
C HIS A 105 -13.07 -16.52 -18.50
N GLY A 106 -14.38 -16.51 -18.23
CA GLY A 106 -15.01 -17.30 -17.18
C GLY A 106 -14.87 -16.81 -15.73
N ALA A 107 -15.99 -16.36 -15.17
CA ALA A 107 -16.18 -15.97 -13.78
C ALA A 107 -15.81 -17.05 -12.75
N ALA A 108 -15.23 -16.62 -11.63
CA ALA A 108 -15.41 -17.22 -10.29
C ALA A 108 -14.79 -16.32 -9.20
N VAL A 109 -15.43 -15.19 -8.90
CA VAL A 109 -15.28 -14.55 -7.58
C VAL A 109 -16.16 -15.34 -6.61
N ARG A 110 -15.55 -16.35 -5.98
CA ARG A 110 -15.82 -16.91 -4.64
C ARG A 110 -15.26 -18.35 -4.62
N GLY A 111 -14.01 -18.47 -4.18
CA GLY A 111 -13.26 -19.72 -4.07
C GLY A 111 -12.36 -19.95 -5.29
N LEU A 112 -11.11 -19.49 -5.22
CA LEU A 112 -10.09 -19.65 -6.27
C LEU A 112 -9.95 -21.12 -6.72
N PRO A 113 -9.98 -21.39 -8.03
CA PRO A 113 -8.77 -21.24 -8.84
C PRO A 113 -9.01 -20.37 -10.07
N ILE A 114 -8.04 -19.51 -10.36
CA ILE A 114 -8.04 -18.72 -11.58
C ILE A 114 -6.71 -18.94 -12.28
N ASP A 115 -6.65 -20.03 -13.02
CA ASP A 115 -5.47 -20.42 -13.78
C ASP A 115 -5.30 -19.41 -14.93
N GLY A 116 -4.56 -18.32 -14.66
CA GLY A 116 -4.30 -17.21 -15.58
C GLY A 116 -4.39 -15.81 -14.96
N ARG A 117 -5.46 -15.46 -14.22
CA ARG A 117 -5.59 -14.10 -13.63
C ARG A 117 -4.74 -13.92 -12.36
N THR A 118 -4.48 -15.01 -11.63
CA THR A 118 -3.54 -15.01 -10.51
C THR A 118 -2.15 -14.56 -10.96
N ASN A 119 -1.70 -15.02 -12.14
CA ASN A 119 -0.40 -14.64 -12.69
C ASN A 119 -0.33 -13.15 -13.02
N ALA A 120 -1.41 -12.58 -13.59
CA ALA A 120 -1.45 -11.16 -13.94
C ALA A 120 -1.44 -10.25 -12.69
N LEU A 121 -2.12 -10.66 -11.62
CA LEU A 121 -2.08 -9.92 -10.35
C LEU A 121 -0.71 -10.07 -9.66
N GLU A 122 -0.10 -11.24 -9.72
CA GLU A 122 1.27 -11.47 -9.22
C GLU A 122 2.31 -10.61 -9.96
N GLU A 123 2.19 -10.51 -11.29
CA GLU A 123 3.03 -9.67 -12.13
C GLU A 123 2.83 -8.19 -11.81
N PHE A 124 1.57 -7.74 -11.74
CA PHE A 124 1.24 -6.39 -11.30
C PHE A 124 1.88 -6.04 -9.94
N LEU A 125 1.79 -6.93 -8.95
CA LEU A 125 2.37 -6.70 -7.63
C LEU A 125 3.90 -6.62 -7.67
N ALA A 126 4.55 -7.53 -8.38
CA ALA A 126 6.01 -7.53 -8.50
C ALA A 126 6.52 -6.26 -9.19
N ASP A 127 5.92 -5.91 -10.34
CA ASP A 127 6.30 -4.72 -11.11
C ASP A 127 6.05 -3.42 -10.34
N THR A 128 4.95 -3.37 -9.59
CA THR A 128 4.61 -2.22 -8.74
C THR A 128 5.64 -2.04 -7.63
N LEU A 129 6.02 -3.13 -6.94
CA LEU A 129 7.05 -3.08 -5.90
C LEU A 129 8.42 -2.68 -6.45
N GLU A 130 8.81 -3.21 -7.60
CA GLU A 130 10.06 -2.81 -8.25
C GLU A 130 10.05 -1.34 -8.65
N THR A 131 8.92 -0.85 -9.15
CA THR A 131 8.74 0.56 -9.54
C THR A 131 8.81 1.48 -8.34
N ILE A 132 8.07 1.18 -7.26
CA ILE A 132 8.15 1.95 -6.02
C ILE A 132 9.59 1.96 -5.48
N ALA A 133 10.27 0.81 -5.48
CA ALA A 133 11.65 0.72 -4.99
C ALA A 133 12.62 1.60 -5.80
N ARG A 134 12.51 1.56 -7.13
CA ARG A 134 13.32 2.35 -8.05
C ARG A 134 13.06 3.84 -7.89
N ASP A 135 11.80 4.24 -7.87
CA ASP A 135 11.39 5.64 -7.82
C ASP A 135 11.74 6.31 -6.48
N ASN A 136 11.79 5.54 -5.39
CA ASN A 136 12.14 6.01 -4.05
C ASN A 136 13.61 5.74 -3.68
N ALA A 137 14.45 5.28 -4.63
CA ALA A 137 15.85 4.92 -4.40
C ALA A 137 16.04 4.02 -3.16
N CYS A 138 15.12 3.07 -2.95
CA CYS A 138 15.08 2.21 -1.79
C CYS A 138 15.16 0.73 -2.19
N LYS A 139 15.35 -0.13 -1.19
CA LYS A 139 15.33 -1.58 -1.36
C LYS A 139 14.37 -2.16 -0.34
N PHE A 140 13.30 -2.80 -0.81
CA PHE A 140 12.51 -3.67 0.03
C PHE A 140 13.35 -4.90 0.41
N VAL A 141 13.47 -5.18 1.70
CA VAL A 141 14.23 -6.33 2.22
C VAL A 141 13.34 -7.41 2.82
N GLY A 142 12.09 -7.06 3.15
CA GLY A 142 11.09 -8.00 3.62
C GLY A 142 9.69 -7.57 3.21
N ALA A 143 8.80 -8.56 3.08
CA ALA A 143 7.39 -8.36 2.77
C ALA A 143 6.50 -9.14 3.74
N GLY A 144 5.71 -8.46 4.55
CA GLY A 144 4.62 -9.06 5.30
C GLY A 144 3.42 -9.28 4.39
N ILE A 145 2.94 -10.51 4.29
CA ILE A 145 1.91 -10.89 3.31
C ILE A 145 0.66 -11.38 4.03
N ALA A 146 -0.47 -10.70 3.77
CA ALA A 146 -1.76 -11.08 4.32
C ALA A 146 -2.24 -12.44 3.76
N PRO A 147 -3.03 -13.22 4.54
CA PRO A 147 -3.52 -14.53 4.09
C PRO A 147 -4.35 -14.47 2.80
N GLU A 148 -5.09 -13.40 2.59
CA GLU A 148 -5.88 -13.17 1.38
C GLU A 148 -5.00 -13.06 0.13
N VAL A 149 -3.83 -12.45 0.26
CA VAL A 149 -2.84 -12.35 -0.83
C VAL A 149 -2.29 -13.73 -1.15
N ILE A 150 -1.89 -14.52 -0.15
CA ILE A 150 -1.39 -15.89 -0.37
C ILE A 150 -2.43 -16.77 -1.07
N ARG A 151 -3.70 -16.63 -0.69
CA ARG A 151 -4.80 -17.37 -1.32
C ARG A 151 -5.04 -16.94 -2.77
N ALA A 152 -4.88 -15.66 -3.08
CA ALA A 152 -5.11 -15.11 -4.40
C ALA A 152 -3.91 -15.27 -5.34
N CYS A 153 -2.70 -15.20 -4.78
CA CYS A 153 -1.39 -15.04 -5.43
C CYS A 153 -0.39 -16.04 -4.83
N PHE A 154 -0.59 -17.33 -5.12
CA PHE A 154 0.18 -18.40 -4.49
C PHE A 154 1.67 -18.41 -4.86
N ASN A 155 2.04 -17.93 -6.05
CA ASN A 155 3.44 -17.87 -6.47
C ASN A 155 4.10 -16.52 -6.12
N LEU A 156 3.35 -15.54 -5.60
CA LEU A 156 3.93 -14.25 -5.23
C LEU A 156 5.15 -14.40 -4.28
N PRO A 157 5.10 -15.18 -3.19
CA PRO A 157 6.25 -15.32 -2.29
C PRO A 157 7.52 -15.80 -3.00
N SER A 158 7.40 -16.77 -3.91
CA SER A 158 8.57 -17.29 -4.63
C SER A 158 9.12 -16.27 -5.62
N ARG A 159 8.25 -15.47 -6.26
CA ARG A 159 8.67 -14.36 -7.12
C ARG A 159 9.36 -13.25 -6.34
N LEU A 160 8.81 -12.83 -5.21
CA LEU A 160 9.42 -11.82 -4.34
C LEU A 160 10.85 -12.22 -3.93
N TRP A 161 11.05 -13.48 -3.58
CA TRP A 161 12.38 -13.99 -3.23
C TRP A 161 13.32 -14.08 -4.43
N ASN A 162 12.88 -14.71 -5.53
CA ASN A 162 13.76 -15.03 -6.66
C ASN A 162 14.04 -13.84 -7.58
N GLU A 163 13.06 -12.97 -7.81
CA GLU A 163 13.13 -11.88 -8.78
C GLU A 163 13.55 -10.57 -8.11
N LEU A 164 12.98 -10.28 -6.94
CA LEU A 164 13.15 -8.99 -6.27
C LEU A 164 14.08 -9.03 -5.07
N ASP A 165 14.54 -10.20 -4.64
CA ASP A 165 15.37 -10.38 -3.43
C ASP A 165 14.71 -9.70 -2.21
N ILE A 166 13.43 -10.01 -2.02
CA ILE A 166 12.59 -9.58 -0.88
C ILE A 166 12.22 -10.84 -0.10
N LEU A 167 12.46 -10.85 1.23
CA LEU A 167 12.06 -11.97 2.09
C LEU A 167 10.54 -11.98 2.32
N PRO A 168 9.77 -12.94 1.77
CA PRO A 168 8.35 -13.02 2.03
C PRO A 168 8.07 -13.63 3.41
N VAL A 169 7.18 -13.00 4.18
CA VAL A 169 6.71 -13.46 5.49
C VAL A 169 5.19 -13.55 5.44
N ALA A 170 4.67 -14.77 5.27
CA ALA A 170 3.23 -15.00 5.38
C ALA A 170 2.78 -14.87 6.84
N LEU A 171 1.79 -14.02 7.09
CA LEU A 171 1.38 -13.65 8.44
C LEU A 171 -0.09 -13.96 8.68
N ASP A 172 -0.41 -14.38 9.89
CA ASP A 172 -1.79 -14.52 10.34
C ASP A 172 -2.33 -13.20 10.91
N ARG A 173 -3.66 -13.08 10.89
CA ARG A 173 -4.41 -11.97 11.48
C ARG A 173 -5.67 -12.47 12.19
N ASP A 174 -5.99 -11.80 13.30
CA ASP A 174 -7.07 -12.24 14.20
C ASP A 174 -8.46 -11.74 13.76
N SER A 175 -8.52 -10.64 13.02
CA SER A 175 -9.75 -10.05 12.48
C SER A 175 -9.68 -10.01 10.96
N ASN A 176 -10.81 -10.16 10.26
CA ASN A 176 -10.89 -9.93 8.80
C ASN A 176 -11.44 -8.54 8.45
N SER A 177 -11.68 -7.69 9.45
CA SER A 177 -12.19 -6.32 9.30
C SER A 177 -11.04 -5.32 9.20
N GLY A 178 -11.29 -4.16 8.61
CA GLY A 178 -10.31 -3.08 8.43
C GLY A 178 -10.04 -2.79 6.96
N ASP A 179 -9.73 -1.55 6.64
CA ASP A 179 -9.45 -1.14 5.26
C ASP A 179 -8.12 -1.73 4.78
N VAL A 180 -7.92 -1.82 3.45
CA VAL A 180 -6.81 -2.60 2.88
C VAL A 180 -5.44 -2.04 3.29
N ASP A 181 -5.35 -0.73 3.47
CA ASP A 181 -4.19 0.00 3.97
C ASP A 181 -3.92 -0.28 5.44
N GLU A 182 -4.93 -0.32 6.31
CA GLU A 182 -4.75 -0.69 7.72
C GLU A 182 -4.22 -2.12 7.87
N ILE A 183 -4.70 -3.02 7.02
CA ILE A 183 -4.25 -4.41 6.99
C ILE A 183 -2.81 -4.48 6.49
N ALA A 184 -2.49 -3.77 5.42
CA ALA A 184 -1.14 -3.69 4.88
C ALA A 184 -0.17 -3.11 5.93
N ASP A 185 -0.54 -2.04 6.63
CA ASP A 185 0.26 -1.47 7.72
C ASP A 185 0.55 -2.50 8.83
N LEU A 186 -0.48 -3.25 9.25
CA LEU A 186 -0.32 -4.32 10.22
C LEU A 186 0.65 -5.40 9.72
N MET A 187 0.57 -5.79 8.45
CA MET A 187 1.47 -6.79 7.87
C MET A 187 2.91 -6.28 7.80
N ALA A 188 3.09 -5.01 7.43
CA ALA A 188 4.38 -4.36 7.39
C ALA A 188 5.01 -4.38 8.79
N ARG A 189 4.32 -3.84 9.80
CA ARG A 189 4.83 -3.81 11.19
C ARG A 189 5.15 -5.18 11.77
N LYS A 190 4.40 -6.22 11.39
CA LYS A 190 4.65 -7.60 11.85
C LYS A 190 5.85 -8.28 11.18
N CYS A 191 6.31 -7.78 10.01
CA CYS A 191 7.44 -8.36 9.30
C CYS A 191 8.80 -7.72 9.66
N VAL A 192 8.79 -6.68 10.50
CA VAL A 192 9.98 -6.17 11.21
C VAL A 192 10.16 -7.01 12.45
N LEU A 193 11.23 -7.80 12.47
CA LEU A 193 11.62 -8.56 13.66
C LEU A 193 12.41 -7.68 14.63
#